data_AF-A0A1X3HHA9-F1
#
_entry.id   AF-A0A1X3HHA9-F1
#
_cell.length_a   1.000
_cell.length_b   1.000
_cell.length_c   1.000
_cell.angle_alpha   90.00
_cell.angle_beta   90.00
_cell.angle_gamma   90.00
#
_symmetry.space_group_name_H-M   'P 1'
#
loop_
_entity.id
_entity.type
_entity.pdbx_description
1 polymer ?
#
loop_
_entity_poly.entity_id
_entity_poly.type
_entity_poly.pdbx_seq_one_letter_code
_entity_poly.pdbx_strand_id
1 'polypeptide(L)'
;MTKRLSHLNTHLPSTAELLTLGGDERIELDAGQMTNRYGRRPLPNREIFSFGSATASTISDIGFSAAEKLRQRILQTLHGREPEELYLEEIDRLRTEFIGLCGLEHIQGLELIVSPSGTDAHM
;
A
#
# COMPACT_ATOMS: atom_id res chain seq x y z
N MET A 1 -17.58 6.46 -24.90
CA MET A 1 -16.72 7.65 -25.08
C MET A 1 -15.66 7.64 -23.99
N THR A 2 -14.58 6.91 -24.23
CA THR A 2 -13.50 6.67 -23.27
C THR A 2 -12.53 7.83 -23.35
N LYS A 3 -12.58 8.73 -22.37
CA LYS A 3 -11.65 9.87 -22.31
C LYS A 3 -10.27 9.27 -21.97
N ARG A 4 -9.39 9.22 -22.97
CA ARG A 4 -7.97 8.89 -22.82
C ARG A 4 -7.41 9.66 -21.63
N LEU A 5 -6.80 8.95 -20.68
CA LEU A 5 -5.92 9.51 -19.65
C LEU A 5 -4.58 9.95 -20.30
N SER A 6 -4.67 10.72 -21.39
CA SER A 6 -3.51 11.39 -21.98
C SER A 6 -3.09 12.48 -20.99
N HIS A 7 -1.88 12.33 -20.45
CA HIS A 7 -1.29 13.04 -19.30
C HIS A 7 -1.55 12.36 -17.93
N LEU A 8 -1.08 11.12 -17.77
CA LEU A 8 -0.63 10.69 -16.44
C LEU A 8 0.47 11.67 -16.01
N ASN A 9 0.12 12.57 -15.10
CA ASN A 9 1.08 13.36 -14.34
C ASN A 9 2.19 12.41 -13.90
N THR A 10 3.43 12.68 -14.30
CA THR A 10 4.63 11.87 -13.95
C THR A 10 4.97 11.95 -12.44
N HIS A 11 4.03 12.45 -11.64
CA HIS A 11 4.19 12.75 -10.23
C HIS A 11 3.42 11.71 -9.41
N LEU A 12 4.13 10.69 -8.96
CA LEU A 12 3.64 9.79 -7.92
C LEU A 12 3.67 10.54 -6.58
N PRO A 13 2.58 10.58 -5.79
CA PRO A 13 2.56 11.23 -4.47
C PRO A 13 3.65 10.70 -3.53
N SER A 14 3.87 11.36 -2.41
CA SER A 14 4.78 10.86 -1.37
C SER A 14 4.28 9.55 -0.77
N THR A 15 5.17 8.76 -0.15
CA THR A 15 4.77 7.53 0.56
C THR A 15 3.72 7.81 1.63
N ALA A 16 3.85 8.91 2.38
CA ALA A 16 2.88 9.29 3.40
C ALA A 16 1.48 9.55 2.81
N GLU A 17 1.39 10.23 1.66
CA GLU A 17 0.12 10.45 0.98
C GLU A 17 -0.45 9.13 0.45
N LEU A 18 0.36 8.30 -0.21
CA LEU A 18 -0.07 7.00 -0.75
C LEU A 18 -0.64 6.08 0.34
N LEU A 19 -0.07 6.12 1.56
CA LEU A 19 -0.57 5.34 2.71
C LEU A 19 -1.96 5.78 3.21
N THR A 20 -2.50 6.89 2.70
CA THR A 20 -3.84 7.41 3.05
C THR A 20 -4.84 7.30 1.90
N LEU A 21 -4.44 6.68 0.78
CA LEU A 21 -5.26 6.53 -0.43
C LEU A 21 -5.73 5.08 -0.62
N GLY A 22 -6.82 4.90 -1.38
CA GLY A 22 -7.28 3.59 -1.87
C GLY A 22 -8.02 2.72 -0.86
N GLY A 23 -8.24 3.20 0.37
CA GLY A 23 -9.08 2.57 1.38
C GLY A 23 -10.38 3.34 1.62
N ASP A 24 -10.95 3.18 2.82
CA ASP A 24 -12.13 3.92 3.26
C ASP A 24 -11.80 5.10 4.19
N GLU A 25 -12.85 5.78 4.63
CA GLU A 25 -12.83 6.90 5.58
C GLU A 25 -12.06 6.67 6.89
N ARG A 26 -11.65 5.43 7.22
CA ARG A 26 -10.85 5.13 8.41
C ARG A 26 -9.38 5.53 8.24
N ILE A 27 -8.86 5.55 7.02
CA ILE A 27 -7.46 5.92 6.73
C ILE A 27 -7.29 7.37 6.26
N GLU A 28 -8.39 8.06 5.93
CA GLU A 28 -8.39 9.49 5.63
C GLU A 28 -7.92 10.31 6.85
N LEU A 29 -7.14 11.36 6.59
CA LEU A 29 -6.61 12.23 7.64
C LEU A 29 -7.58 13.37 7.96
N ASP A 30 -7.76 13.64 9.25
CA ASP A 30 -8.37 14.89 9.70
C ASP A 30 -7.48 16.09 9.34
N ALA A 31 -8.07 17.13 8.74
CA ALA A 31 -7.33 18.30 8.27
C ALA A 31 -6.71 19.15 9.39
N GLY A 32 -7.23 19.05 10.62
CA GLY A 32 -6.70 19.77 11.78
C GLY A 32 -5.57 19.01 12.48
N GLN A 33 -5.77 17.71 12.73
CA GLN A 33 -4.86 16.88 13.52
C GLN A 33 -3.85 16.10 12.67
N MET A 34 -4.08 15.99 11.36
CA MET A 34 -3.28 15.19 10.43
C MET A 34 -3.14 13.72 10.87
N THR A 35 -4.20 13.21 11.51
CA THR A 35 -4.32 11.83 11.97
C THR A 35 -5.58 11.18 11.42
N ASN A 36 -5.55 9.87 11.21
CA ASN A 36 -6.71 9.10 10.80
C ASN A 36 -7.66 8.81 11.97
N ARG A 37 -8.76 8.07 11.73
CA ARG A 37 -9.76 7.74 12.78
C ARG A 37 -9.21 6.90 13.94
N TYR A 38 -8.02 6.34 13.80
CA TYR A 38 -7.30 5.65 14.86
C TYR A 38 -6.32 6.55 15.62
N GLY A 39 -6.29 7.85 15.33
CA GLY A 39 -5.35 8.81 15.90
C GLY A 39 -3.91 8.61 15.41
N ARG A 40 -3.71 8.02 14.22
CA ARG A 40 -2.39 7.72 13.67
C ARG A 40 -2.05 8.62 12.48
N ARG A 41 -0.79 9.05 12.42
CA ARG A 41 -0.19 9.74 11.26
C ARG A 41 0.34 8.69 10.28
N PRO A 42 0.43 8.98 8.97
CA PRO A 42 1.00 8.07 7.98
C PRO A 42 2.54 8.13 7.97
N LEU A 43 3.14 8.20 9.16
CA LEU A 43 4.58 8.33 9.38
C LEU A 43 4.98 7.49 10.59
N PRO A 44 6.19 6.92 10.61
CA PRO A 44 6.72 6.28 11.80
C PRO A 44 6.77 7.25 12.98
N ASN A 45 6.49 6.72 14.17
CA ASN A 45 6.64 7.46 15.42
C ASN A 45 7.19 6.54 16.51
N ARG A 46 8.45 6.75 16.89
CA ARG A 46 9.17 5.96 17.90
C ARG A 46 8.73 6.25 19.33
N GLU A 47 8.01 7.35 19.56
CA GLU A 47 7.53 7.75 20.87
C GLU A 47 6.18 7.11 21.22
N ILE A 48 5.52 6.50 20.24
CA ILE A 48 4.22 5.84 20.43
C ILE A 48 4.43 4.34 20.66
N PHE A 49 4.18 3.91 21.89
CA PHE A 49 3.98 2.50 22.20
C PHE A 49 2.55 2.09 21.83
N SER A 50 2.41 1.28 20.78
CA SER A 50 1.11 0.80 20.32
C SER A 50 0.68 -0.42 21.12
N PHE A 51 -0.20 -0.22 22.10
CA PHE A 51 -0.87 -1.31 22.83
C PHE A 51 -2.24 -1.67 22.24
N GLY A 52 -2.61 -1.04 21.12
CA GLY A 52 -3.86 -1.30 20.40
C GLY A 52 -3.72 -2.42 19.36
N SER A 53 -4.84 -2.77 18.73
CA SER A 53 -4.91 -3.72 17.60
C SER A 53 -3.97 -3.32 16.45
N ALA A 54 -3.54 -4.30 15.65
CA ALA A 54 -2.78 -4.09 14.41
C ALA A 54 -3.48 -3.16 13.40
N THR A 55 -4.81 -3.00 13.50
CA THR A 55 -5.58 -2.04 12.68
C THR A 55 -5.41 -0.58 13.10
N ALA A 56 -4.89 -0.33 14.31
CA ALA A 56 -4.68 0.99 14.90
C ALA A 56 -3.20 1.23 15.25
N SER A 57 -2.28 0.47 14.66
CA SER A 57 -0.84 0.63 14.90
C SER A 57 -0.21 1.69 14.00
N THR A 58 0.78 2.39 14.53
CA THR A 58 1.66 3.27 13.71
C THR A 58 2.50 2.42 12.76
N ILE A 59 2.68 2.88 11.52
CA ILE A 59 3.61 2.23 10.58
C ILE A 59 5.03 2.20 11.15
N SER A 60 5.73 1.07 11.04
CA SER A 60 7.11 0.96 11.52
C SER A 60 8.09 1.68 10.59
N ASP A 61 9.28 2.03 11.11
CA ASP A 61 10.36 2.60 10.28
C ASP A 61 10.74 1.69 9.10
N ILE A 62 10.81 0.38 9.36
CA ILE A 62 11.16 -0.62 8.34
C ILE A 62 10.05 -0.72 7.29
N GLY A 63 8.79 -0.74 7.72
CA GLY A 63 7.64 -0.78 6.81
C GLY A 63 7.55 0.48 5.94
N PHE A 64 7.72 1.66 6.53
CA PHE A 64 7.75 2.91 5.77
C PHE A 64 8.93 2.96 4.79
N SER A 65 10.12 2.50 5.20
CA SER A 65 11.28 2.42 4.30
C SER A 65 11.07 1.44 3.14
N ALA A 66 10.42 0.30 3.39
CA ALA A 66 10.08 -0.66 2.33
C ALA A 66 9.07 -0.07 1.33
N ALA A 67 8.04 0.63 1.82
CA ALA A 67 7.08 1.34 0.97
C ALA A 67 7.74 2.44 0.14
N GLU A 68 8.63 3.24 0.72
CA GLU A 68 9.38 4.27 -0.02
C GLU A 68 10.28 3.66 -1.09
N LYS A 69 10.96 2.55 -0.79
CA LYS A 69 11.78 1.83 -1.79
C LYS A 69 10.94 1.33 -2.97
N LEU A 70 9.75 0.79 -2.69
CA LEU A 70 8.82 0.37 -3.74
C LEU A 70 8.37 1.57 -4.59
N ARG A 71 7.99 2.67 -3.95
CA ARG A 71 7.58 3.92 -4.61
C ARG A 71 8.67 4.46 -5.54
N GLN A 72 9.91 4.49 -5.08
CA GLN A 72 11.07 4.92 -5.87
C GLN A 72 11.33 4.01 -7.06
N ARG A 73 11.21 2.69 -6.88
CA ARG A 73 11.35 1.72 -7.97
C ARG A 73 10.27 1.92 -9.03
N ILE A 74 9.00 2.08 -8.62
CA ILE A 74 7.88 2.38 -9.53
C ILE A 74 8.16 3.66 -10.31
N LEU A 75 8.59 4.74 -9.65
CA LEU A 75 8.94 6.00 -10.32
C LEU A 75 10.04 5.85 -11.38
N GLN A 76 11.04 5.00 -11.12
CA GLN A 76 12.13 4.73 -12.05
C GLN A 76 11.67 3.90 -13.25
N THR A 77 10.73 2.99 -13.06
CA THR A 77 10.25 2.06 -14.10
C THR A 77 9.01 2.55 -14.85
N LEU A 78 8.35 3.62 -14.38
CA LEU A 78 7.12 4.15 -14.98
C LEU A 78 7.37 4.75 -16.38
N HIS A 79 8.58 5.22 -16.67
CA HIS A 79 8.90 5.83 -17.95
C HIS A 79 8.81 4.82 -19.10
N GLY A 80 7.85 5.05 -20.00
CA GLY A 80 7.67 4.23 -21.21
C GLY A 80 6.94 2.91 -20.98
N ARG A 81 6.30 2.74 -19.81
CA ARG A 81 5.48 1.58 -19.47
C ARG A 81 4.04 1.97 -19.15
N GLU A 82 3.10 1.09 -19.49
CA GLU A 82 1.71 1.26 -19.07
C GLU A 82 1.58 0.95 -17.57
N PRO A 83 0.90 1.79 -16.77
CA PRO A 83 0.77 1.58 -15.32
C PRO A 83 0.15 0.24 -14.93
N GLU A 84 -0.78 -0.27 -15.74
CA GLU A 84 -1.47 -1.54 -15.49
C GLU A 84 -0.50 -2.72 -15.53
N GLU A 85 0.46 -2.72 -16.46
CA GLU A 85 1.47 -3.77 -16.56
C GLU A 85 2.38 -3.77 -15.33
N LEU A 86 2.85 -2.58 -14.93
CA LEU A 86 3.70 -2.41 -13.75
C LEU A 86 2.97 -2.85 -12.47
N TYR A 87 1.68 -2.52 -12.36
CA TYR A 87 0.85 -2.97 -11.24
C TYR A 87 0.75 -4.50 -11.16
N LEU A 88 0.45 -5.16 -12.28
CA LEU A 88 0.33 -6.63 -12.32
C LEU A 88 1.63 -7.31 -11.92
N GLU A 89 2.77 -6.86 -12.45
CA GLU A 89 4.09 -7.37 -12.08
C GLU A 89 4.40 -7.19 -10.59
N GLU A 90 4.09 -6.02 -10.02
CA GLU A 90 4.35 -5.75 -8.61
C GLU A 90 3.48 -6.57 -7.68
N ILE A 91 2.21 -6.76 -8.03
CA ILE A 91 1.30 -7.61 -7.27
C ILE A 91 1.73 -9.07 -7.34
N ASP A 92 2.15 -9.59 -8.51
CA ASP A 92 2.63 -10.96 -8.63
C ASP A 92 3.94 -11.20 -7.88
N ARG A 93 4.84 -10.22 -7.88
CA ARG A 93 6.04 -10.23 -7.03
C ARG A 93 5.67 -10.31 -5.55
N LEU A 94 4.73 -9.47 -5.10
CA LEU A 94 4.27 -9.43 -3.70
C LEU A 94 3.60 -10.74 -3.29
N ARG A 95 2.76 -11.33 -4.16
CA ARG A 95 2.14 -12.64 -3.93
C ARG A 95 3.19 -13.72 -3.74
N THR A 96 4.17 -13.79 -4.64
CA THR A 96 5.25 -14.78 -4.59
C THR A 96 6.06 -14.65 -3.31
N GLU A 97 6.45 -13.42 -2.95
CA GLU A 97 7.20 -13.12 -1.73
C GLU A 97 6.42 -13.52 -0.48
N PHE A 98 5.12 -13.21 -0.41
CA PHE A 98 4.27 -13.55 0.72
C PHE A 98 4.08 -15.06 0.87
N ILE A 99 3.79 -15.78 -0.22
CA ILE A 99 3.65 -17.24 -0.22
C ILE A 99 4.94 -17.89 0.31
N GLY A 100 6.11 -17.41 -0.13
CA GLY A 100 7.40 -17.92 0.34
C GLY A 100 7.66 -17.65 1.82
N LEU A 101 7.35 -16.45 2.31
CA LEU A 101 7.46 -16.12 3.73
C LEU A 101 6.55 -16.98 4.61
N CYS A 102 5.41 -17.43 4.08
CA CYS A 102 4.47 -18.31 4.78
C CYS A 102 4.78 -19.81 4.62
N GLY A 103 5.74 -20.21 3.76
CA GLY A 103 6.07 -21.62 3.50
C GLY A 103 4.96 -22.39 2.78
N LEU A 104 4.15 -21.70 1.96
CA LEU A 104 2.96 -22.25 1.31
C LEU A 104 3.18 -22.69 -0.14
N GLU A 105 4.43 -22.69 -0.62
CA GLU A 105 4.78 -22.99 -2.02
C GLU A 105 4.38 -24.40 -2.47
N HIS A 106 4.24 -25.32 -1.51
CA HIS A 106 3.90 -26.72 -1.76
C HIS A 106 2.40 -26.97 -2.02
N ILE A 107 1.54 -25.97 -1.77
CA ILE A 107 0.10 -26.09 -1.95
C ILE A 107 -0.26 -25.89 -3.42
N GLN A 108 -0.67 -26.97 -4.07
CA GLN A 108 -1.10 -26.93 -5.47
C GLN A 108 -2.44 -26.18 -5.62
N GLY A 109 -2.53 -25.30 -6.62
CA GLY A 109 -3.74 -24.51 -6.88
C GLY A 109 -4.00 -23.39 -5.87
N LEU A 110 -3.01 -23.03 -5.04
CA LEU A 110 -3.12 -21.89 -4.14
C LEU A 110 -3.27 -20.58 -4.92
N GLU A 111 -4.30 -19.81 -4.61
CA GLU A 111 -4.49 -18.46 -5.11
C GLU A 111 -4.35 -17.45 -3.95
N LEU A 112 -3.61 -16.37 -4.19
CA LEU A 112 -3.49 -15.25 -3.24
C LEU A 112 -4.19 -14.02 -3.78
N ILE A 113 -5.26 -13.62 -3.09
CA ILE A 113 -6.01 -12.40 -3.38
C ILE A 113 -5.53 -11.30 -2.43
N VAL A 114 -5.08 -10.17 -2.99
CA VAL A 114 -4.70 -8.98 -2.23
C VAL A 114 -5.90 -8.05 -2.19
N SER A 115 -6.30 -7.63 -0.99
CA SER A 115 -7.44 -6.74 -0.77
C SER A 115 -7.05 -5.58 0.16
N PRO A 116 -7.59 -4.36 -0.01
CA PRO A 116 -7.26 -3.22 0.83
C PRO A 116 -7.64 -3.41 2.32
N SER A 117 -8.66 -4.21 2.61
CA SER A 117 -9.05 -4.53 3.98
C SER A 117 -9.74 -5.90 4.10
N GLY A 118 -9.90 -6.38 5.34
CA GLY A 118 -10.67 -7.60 5.61
C GLY A 118 -12.16 -7.47 5.25
N THR A 119 -12.71 -6.26 5.30
CA THR A 119 -14.10 -6.02 4.86
C THR A 119 -14.22 -6.21 3.35
N ASP A 120 -13.28 -5.65 2.59
CA ASP A 120 -13.24 -5.74 1.13
C ASP A 120 -12.95 -7.16 0.63
N ALA A 121 -12.28 -7.99 1.45
CA ALA A 121 -12.06 -9.40 1.13
C ALA A 121 -13.27 -10.30 1.43
N HIS A 122 -14.17 -9.86 2.33
CA HIS A 122 -15.31 -10.65 2.78
C HIS A 122 -16.57 -10.43 1.94
N MET A 123 -16.77 -9.21 1.44
CA MET A 123 -17.95 -8.81 0.66
C MET A 123 -17.79 -9.13 -0.83
#